data_AF-A0A3A8RMH5-F1
#
_entry.id   AF-A0A3A8RMH5-F1
#
_cell.length_a   1.000
_cell.length_b   1.000
_cell.length_c   1.000
_cell.angle_alpha   90.00
_cell.angle_beta   90.00
_cell.angle_gamma   90.00
#
_symmetry.space_group_name_H-M   'P 1'
#
loop_
_entity.id
_entity.type
_entity.pdbx_description
1 polymer ?
#
loop_
_entity_poly.entity_id
_entity_poly.type
_entity_poly.pdbx_seq_one_letter_code
_entity_poly.pdbx_strand_id
1 'polypeptide(L)'
;MCLRSPWLLGGLVAGALACSSESPAPAPAIEPSPVLAEHRTALAETASNEVGEDCTKHGASGCKSGICLHTGALPDEGYFCSQTCTGEAQCPAQWKCSRVHPGASARVCIPPAEWKGAVAPSRG
;
A
#
# COMPACT_ATOMS: atom_id res chain seq x y z
N MET A 1 29.22 9.31 22.99
CA MET A 1 29.43 9.37 24.47
C MET A 1 30.92 9.21 24.76
N CYS A 2 31.58 10.21 25.33
CA CYS A 2 32.94 10.03 25.88
C CYS A 2 32.81 9.58 27.33
N LEU A 3 33.34 8.39 27.63
CA LEU A 3 33.35 7.84 28.99
C LEU A 3 34.31 8.65 29.87
N ARG A 4 33.82 9.14 31.01
CA ARG A 4 34.64 9.70 32.09
C ARG A 4 35.22 8.55 32.90
N SER A 5 36.55 8.47 32.99
CA SER A 5 37.24 7.76 34.07
C SER A 5 37.85 8.77 35.04
N PRO A 6 37.70 8.58 36.37
CA PRO A 6 38.45 9.30 37.39
C PRO A 6 39.81 8.61 37.62
N TRP A 7 40.68 9.21 38.44
CA TRP A 7 42.00 8.76 38.94
C TRP A 7 43.19 9.69 38.58
N LEU A 8 43.50 10.54 39.57
CA LEU A 8 44.79 10.93 40.18
C LEU A 8 46.02 11.28 39.31
N LEU A 9 46.46 12.54 39.52
CA LEU A 9 47.82 13.02 39.84
C LEU A 9 49.02 12.41 39.09
N GLY A 10 49.67 13.24 38.26
CA GLY A 10 51.12 13.17 38.06
C GLY A 10 51.59 13.47 36.64
N GLY A 11 52.35 14.57 36.49
CA GLY A 11 53.40 14.66 35.47
C GLY A 11 53.09 15.48 34.21
N LEU A 12 53.79 16.61 34.09
CA LEU A 12 53.92 17.45 32.89
C LEU A 12 54.36 16.65 31.65
N VAL A 13 53.53 16.66 30.60
CA VAL A 13 53.99 16.56 29.20
C VAL A 13 53.11 17.48 28.36
N ALA A 14 53.64 18.67 28.02
CA ALA A 14 53.01 19.56 27.06
C ALA A 14 53.26 19.03 25.63
N GLY A 15 52.54 17.98 25.26
CA GLY A 15 52.44 17.51 23.87
C GLY A 15 51.26 18.21 23.21
N ALA A 16 51.51 19.18 22.34
CA ALA A 16 50.48 19.74 21.49
C ALA A 16 49.99 18.66 20.51
N LEU A 17 48.88 17.99 20.87
CA LEU A 17 48.09 17.20 19.93
C LEU A 17 47.45 18.19 18.95
N ALA A 18 48.12 18.43 17.82
CA ALA A 18 47.50 19.06 16.67
C ALA A 18 46.39 18.13 16.18
N CYS A 19 45.15 18.39 16.62
CA CYS A 19 43.96 17.84 15.96
C CYS A 19 43.97 18.37 14.53
N SER A 20 44.47 17.57 13.59
CA SER A 20 44.21 17.78 12.17
C SER A 20 42.73 17.52 11.94
N SER A 21 41.95 18.58 11.92
CA SER A 21 40.58 18.59 11.43
C SER A 21 40.59 18.45 9.92
N GLU A 22 40.84 17.24 9.42
CA GLU A 22 40.63 16.95 8.00
C GLU A 22 39.12 16.94 7.75
N SER A 23 38.64 18.04 7.19
CA SER A 23 37.25 18.20 6.79
C SER A 23 36.97 17.22 5.65
N PRO A 24 35.99 16.31 5.75
CA PRO A 24 35.62 15.45 4.65
C PRO A 24 35.17 16.33 3.48
N ALA A 25 35.80 16.16 2.32
CA ALA A 25 35.37 16.83 1.10
C ALA A 25 33.87 16.57 0.87
N PRO A 26 33.10 17.59 0.43
CA PRO A 26 31.68 17.42 0.19
C PRO A 26 31.47 16.33 -0.86
N ALA A 27 30.77 15.27 -0.47
CA ALA A 27 30.38 14.21 -1.39
C ALA A 27 29.58 14.83 -2.55
N PRO A 28 29.80 14.38 -3.81
CA PRO A 28 29.03 14.88 -4.93
C PRO A 28 27.53 14.62 -4.69
N ALA A 29 26.71 15.62 -4.99
CA ALA A 29 25.26 15.51 -4.90
C ALA A 29 24.80 14.34 -5.78
N ILE A 30 24.27 13.30 -5.14
CA ILE A 30 23.63 12.18 -5.83
C ILE A 30 22.32 12.72 -6.38
N GLU A 31 22.26 12.94 -7.69
CA GLU A 31 20.99 13.25 -8.34
C GLU A 31 20.06 12.03 -8.16
N PRO A 32 18.82 12.21 -7.68
CA PRO A 32 17.89 11.12 -7.49
C PRO A 32 17.55 10.55 -8.87
N SER A 33 18.16 9.41 -9.20
CA SER A 33 17.75 8.62 -10.36
C SER A 33 16.27 8.23 -10.19
N PRO A 34 15.47 8.21 -11.26
CA PRO A 34 14.07 7.79 -11.17
C PRO A 34 14.03 6.34 -10.71
N VAL A 35 13.78 6.15 -9.43
CA VAL A 35 13.58 4.83 -8.84
C VAL A 35 12.24 4.35 -9.39
N LEU A 36 12.23 3.19 -10.04
CA LEU A 36 10.99 2.46 -10.33
C LEU A 36 10.30 2.20 -8.99
N ALA A 37 9.33 3.05 -8.64
CA ALA A 37 8.51 2.87 -7.46
C ALA A 37 7.41 1.87 -7.79
N GLU A 38 7.34 0.79 -7.04
CA GLU A 38 6.25 -0.18 -7.15
C GLU A 38 4.92 0.49 -6.75
N HIS A 39 3.87 0.28 -7.55
CA HIS A 39 2.53 0.77 -7.24
C HIS A 39 1.98 0.03 -6.01
N ARG A 40 2.02 0.69 -4.85
CA ARG A 40 1.54 0.16 -3.57
C ARG A 40 0.36 0.99 -3.08
N THR A 41 -0.79 0.37 -2.89
CA THR A 41 -1.95 1.02 -2.26
C THR A 41 -1.66 1.30 -0.79
N ALA A 42 -2.12 2.44 -0.29
CA ALA A 42 -2.07 2.73 1.15
C ALA A 42 -2.97 1.74 1.91
N LEU A 43 -2.57 1.33 3.11
CA LEU A 43 -3.47 0.56 3.97
C LEU A 43 -4.52 1.50 4.58
N ALA A 44 -5.79 1.12 4.50
CA ALA A 44 -6.84 1.82 5.22
C ALA A 44 -6.72 1.55 6.73
N GLU A 45 -6.93 2.59 7.53
CA GLU A 45 -7.04 2.44 8.99
C GLU A 45 -8.32 1.69 9.39
N THR A 46 -9.37 1.79 8.57
CA THR A 46 -10.64 1.08 8.77
C THR A 46 -11.25 0.74 7.42
N ALA A 47 -11.80 -0.47 7.29
CA ALA A 47 -12.55 -0.89 6.11
C ALA A 47 -13.96 -0.30 6.14
N SER A 48 -14.23 0.67 5.27
CA SER A 48 -15.51 1.40 5.20
C SER A 48 -16.31 1.14 3.94
N ASN A 49 -15.66 0.70 2.86
CA ASN A 49 -16.27 0.69 1.54
C ASN A 49 -17.13 -0.57 1.36
N GLU A 50 -18.35 -0.35 0.91
CA GLU A 50 -19.37 -1.36 0.59
C GLU A 50 -19.16 -1.96 -0.79
N VAL A 51 -19.83 -3.08 -1.07
CA VAL A 51 -19.82 -3.70 -2.40
C VAL A 51 -20.24 -2.69 -3.47
N GLY A 52 -19.42 -2.58 -4.53
CA GLY A 52 -19.59 -1.65 -5.64
C GLY A 52 -18.77 -0.37 -5.54
N GLU A 53 -18.41 0.07 -4.34
CA GLU A 53 -17.69 1.34 -4.14
C GLU A 53 -16.24 1.25 -4.60
N ASP A 54 -15.67 2.40 -4.99
CA ASP A 54 -14.27 2.51 -5.41
C ASP A 54 -13.31 2.10 -4.29
N CYS A 55 -12.30 1.31 -4.64
CA CYS A 55 -11.22 0.90 -3.74
C CYS A 55 -9.84 1.21 -4.30
N THR A 56 -9.72 2.11 -5.28
CA THR A 56 -8.45 2.47 -5.92
C THR A 56 -7.42 2.93 -4.89
N LYS A 57 -7.84 3.73 -3.91
CA LYS A 57 -6.94 4.34 -2.92
C LYS A 57 -6.34 3.36 -1.92
N HIS A 58 -7.15 2.42 -1.41
CA HIS A 58 -6.77 1.55 -0.29
C HIS A 58 -6.77 0.06 -0.61
N GLY A 59 -7.08 -0.30 -1.86
CA GLY A 59 -7.21 -1.67 -2.31
C GLY A 59 -8.18 -2.48 -1.45
N ALA A 60 -7.85 -3.76 -1.26
CA ALA A 60 -8.62 -4.70 -0.45
C ALA A 60 -8.85 -4.22 0.99
N SER A 61 -7.92 -3.46 1.58
CA SER A 61 -8.02 -3.01 2.96
C SER A 61 -9.12 -1.97 3.20
N GLY A 62 -9.54 -1.24 2.15
CA GLY A 62 -10.65 -0.30 2.23
C GLY A 62 -12.03 -0.96 2.18
N CYS A 63 -12.12 -2.17 1.64
CA CYS A 63 -13.39 -2.87 1.45
C CYS A 63 -13.79 -3.65 2.69
N LYS A 64 -15.04 -3.54 3.13
CA LYS A 64 -15.58 -4.34 4.26
C LYS A 64 -15.45 -5.84 4.03
N SER A 65 -15.54 -6.27 2.78
CA SER A 65 -15.36 -7.66 2.36
C SER A 65 -13.90 -8.11 2.28
N GLY A 66 -12.94 -7.19 2.30
CA GLY A 66 -11.53 -7.47 2.01
C GLY A 66 -11.23 -7.78 0.55
N ILE A 67 -12.16 -7.53 -0.39
CA ILE A 67 -12.00 -7.88 -1.81
C ILE A 67 -12.14 -6.61 -2.65
N CYS A 68 -11.04 -6.24 -3.32
CA CYS A 68 -11.00 -5.17 -4.31
C CYS A 68 -10.65 -5.76 -5.67
N LEU A 69 -11.53 -5.60 -6.66
CA LEU A 69 -11.36 -6.13 -8.02
C LEU A 69 -11.15 -4.99 -9.00
N HIS A 70 -10.46 -5.30 -10.09
CA HIS A 70 -10.19 -4.39 -11.19
C HIS A 70 -10.79 -4.95 -12.49
N THR A 71 -11.61 -4.16 -13.18
CA THR A 71 -12.17 -4.54 -14.50
C THR A 71 -11.87 -3.51 -15.60
N GLY A 72 -11.07 -2.49 -15.30
CA GLY A 72 -10.64 -1.45 -16.23
C GLY A 72 -9.49 -1.89 -17.14
N ALA A 73 -9.25 -1.11 -18.19
CA ALA A 73 -8.07 -1.28 -19.05
C ALA A 73 -6.84 -0.55 -18.49
N LEU A 74 -7.06 0.49 -17.68
CA LEU A 74 -6.02 1.33 -17.10
C LEU A 74 -5.72 0.87 -15.68
N PRO A 75 -4.45 0.86 -15.25
CA PRO A 75 -4.05 0.32 -13.95
C PRO A 75 -4.54 1.13 -12.75
N ASP A 76 -5.05 2.35 -12.95
CA ASP A 76 -5.43 3.28 -11.88
C ASP A 76 -6.94 3.58 -11.85
N GLU A 77 -7.75 2.85 -12.62
CA GLU A 77 -9.19 3.09 -12.75
C GLU A 77 -10.00 1.79 -12.70
N GLY A 78 -11.29 1.87 -12.36
CA GLY A 78 -12.18 0.72 -12.43
C GLY A 78 -11.94 -0.32 -11.33
N TYR A 79 -11.43 0.11 -10.18
CA TYR A 79 -11.40 -0.69 -8.96
C TYR A 79 -12.72 -0.58 -8.21
N PHE A 80 -13.21 -1.70 -7.69
CA PHE A 80 -14.40 -1.70 -6.87
C PHE A 80 -14.38 -2.82 -5.83
N CYS A 81 -15.04 -2.58 -4.71
CA CYS A 81 -15.24 -3.59 -3.69
C CYS A 81 -16.22 -4.65 -4.18
N SER A 82 -15.87 -5.92 -3.98
CA SER A 82 -16.72 -7.06 -4.35
C SER A 82 -16.90 -8.01 -3.17
N GLN A 83 -17.63 -9.10 -3.33
CA GLN A 83 -17.78 -10.16 -2.35
C GLN A 83 -17.75 -11.53 -3.01
N THR A 84 -17.48 -12.56 -2.20
CA THR A 84 -17.56 -13.95 -2.64
C THR A 84 -19.01 -14.35 -2.86
N CYS A 85 -19.23 -15.33 -3.74
CA CYS A 85 -20.56 -15.84 -4.03
C CYS A 85 -20.52 -17.31 -4.44
N THR A 86 -21.62 -18.04 -4.25
CA THR A 86 -21.82 -19.38 -4.82
C THR A 86 -22.84 -19.38 -5.96
N GLY A 87 -23.67 -18.33 -6.05
CA GLY A 87 -24.66 -18.13 -7.12
C GLY A 87 -25.08 -16.66 -7.25
N GLU A 88 -25.81 -16.34 -8.32
CA GLU A 88 -26.19 -14.95 -8.66
C GLU A 88 -27.12 -14.29 -7.63
N ALA A 89 -27.88 -15.08 -6.88
CA ALA A 89 -28.78 -14.57 -5.83
C ALA A 89 -28.04 -13.88 -4.69
N GLN A 90 -26.76 -14.19 -4.48
CA GLN A 90 -25.91 -13.56 -3.48
C GLN A 90 -25.24 -12.27 -3.97
N CYS A 91 -25.39 -11.95 -5.26
CA CYS A 91 -24.82 -10.74 -5.83
C CYS A 91 -25.86 -9.61 -5.90
N PRO A 92 -25.40 -8.35 -5.87
CA PRO A 92 -26.24 -7.18 -6.11
C PRO A 92 -27.09 -7.31 -7.38
N ALA A 93 -28.12 -6.47 -7.49
CA ALA A 93 -28.98 -6.49 -8.66
C ALA A 93 -28.16 -6.30 -9.94
N GLN A 94 -28.43 -7.13 -10.95
CA GLN A 94 -27.73 -7.15 -12.26
C GLN A 94 -26.26 -7.62 -12.23
N TRP A 95 -25.70 -7.95 -11.07
CA TRP A 95 -24.35 -8.50 -10.96
C TRP A 95 -24.35 -10.02 -11.16
N LYS A 96 -23.23 -10.54 -11.67
CA LYS A 96 -23.04 -11.97 -11.95
C LYS A 96 -22.04 -12.61 -11.01
N CYS A 97 -22.33 -13.82 -10.56
CA CYS A 97 -21.39 -14.60 -9.77
C CYS A 97 -20.41 -15.36 -10.68
N SER A 98 -19.19 -14.86 -10.83
CA SER A 98 -18.22 -15.34 -11.82
C SER A 98 -16.95 -15.89 -11.17
N ARG A 99 -16.30 -16.84 -11.85
CA ARG A 99 -14.99 -17.36 -11.42
C ARG A 99 -13.89 -16.37 -11.77
N VAL A 100 -12.93 -16.20 -10.85
CA VAL A 100 -11.78 -15.29 -11.04
C VAL A 100 -10.67 -15.96 -11.86
N HIS A 101 -10.48 -17.26 -11.70
CA HIS A 101 -9.44 -18.02 -12.41
C HIS A 101 -9.97 -19.38 -12.90
N PRO A 102 -9.58 -19.85 -14.10
CA PRO A 102 -9.89 -21.21 -14.55
C PRO A 102 -9.38 -22.25 -13.55
N GLY A 103 -10.25 -23.16 -13.11
CA GLY A 103 -9.90 -24.21 -12.14
C GLY A 103 -10.00 -23.82 -10.66
N ALA A 104 -10.17 -22.52 -10.34
CA ALA A 104 -10.46 -22.11 -8.97
C ALA A 104 -11.95 -22.35 -8.62
N SER A 105 -12.20 -22.74 -7.37
CA SER A 105 -13.55 -22.77 -6.79
C SER A 105 -14.04 -21.39 -6.38
N ALA A 106 -13.12 -20.44 -6.18
CA ALA A 106 -13.44 -19.07 -5.79
C ALA A 106 -14.23 -18.34 -6.88
N ARG A 107 -15.37 -17.78 -6.48
CA ARG A 107 -16.23 -16.95 -7.31
C ARG A 107 -16.54 -15.66 -6.57
N VAL A 108 -16.70 -14.59 -7.34
CA VAL A 108 -16.95 -13.24 -6.85
C VAL A 108 -18.04 -12.57 -7.66
N CYS A 109 -18.69 -11.57 -7.07
CA CYS A 109 -19.68 -10.78 -7.76
C CYS A 109 -19.01 -9.77 -8.71
N ILE A 110 -19.35 -9.85 -9.99
CA ILE A 110 -18.83 -8.96 -11.04
C ILE A 110 -19.96 -8.05 -11.53
N PRO A 111 -19.73 -6.73 -11.58
CA PRO A 111 -20.72 -5.77 -12.08
C PRO A 111 -20.94 -5.87 -13.59
N PRO A 112 -22.00 -5.23 -14.12
CA PRO A 112 -22.10 -4.98 -15.56
C PRO A 112 -20.97 -4.05 -16.03
N ALA A 113 -20.64 -4.12 -17.33
CA ALA A 113 -19.50 -3.39 -17.92
C ALA A 113 -19.53 -1.86 -17.72
N GLU A 114 -20.73 -1.28 -17.57
CA GLU A 114 -20.96 0.17 -17.42
C GLU A 114 -20.89 0.65 -15.95
N TRP A 115 -20.41 -0.16 -15.01
CA TRP A 115 -20.39 0.19 -13.58
C TRP A 115 -19.35 1.27 -13.26
N LYS A 116 -19.77 2.27 -12.48
CA LYS A 116 -18.96 3.46 -12.13
C LYS A 116 -18.75 3.61 -10.62
N GLY A 117 -18.33 2.55 -9.95
CA GLY A 117 -17.75 2.64 -8.59
C GLY A 117 -18.66 3.25 -7.51
N ALA A 118 -19.95 2.91 -7.49
CA ALA A 118 -20.92 3.39 -6.50
C ALA A 118 -21.40 2.24 -5.58
N VAL A 119 -22.14 2.53 -4.50
CA VAL A 119 -22.75 1.46 -3.69
C VAL A 119 -23.70 0.62 -4.54
N ALA A 120 -23.55 -0.71 -4.50
CA ALA A 120 -24.36 -1.62 -5.30
C ALA A 120 -25.77 -1.84 -4.71
N PRO A 121 -26.84 -1.76 -5.51
CA PRO A 121 -28.19 -2.00 -5.02
C PRO A 121 -28.39 -3.47 -4.67
N SER A 122 -28.99 -3.73 -3.50
CA SER A 122 -29.36 -5.08 -3.11
C SER A 122 -30.36 -5.70 -4.08
N ARG A 123 -30.31 -7.03 -4.21
CA ARG A 123 -31.32 -7.79 -4.93
C ARG A 123 -32.56 -7.90 -4.04
N GLY A 124 -33.68 -7.34 -4.51
CA GLY A 124 -34.99 -7.42 -3.84
C GLY A 124 -35.65 -8.78 -3.98
#